data_AF-A0A815WWE4-F1
#
_entry.id   AF-A0A815WWE4-F1
#
_cell.length_a   1.000
_cell.length_b   1.000
_cell.length_c   1.000
_cell.angle_alpha   90.00
_cell.angle_beta   90.00
_cell.angle_gamma   90.00
#
_symmetry.space_group_name_H-M   'P 1'
#
loop_
_entity.id
_entity.type
_entity.pdbx_description
1 polymer ?
#
loop_
_entity_poly.entity_id
_entity_poly.type
_entity_poly.pdbx_seq_one_letter_code
_entity_poly.pdbx_strand_id
1 'polypeptide(L)'
;MIQLNSIMKEQIYSLYLSNKNTYNQIDVFLSTFSLNEFPNLQSLAFTELHHDNVNKLKSMLLLIPRLRSFHLIDCHHDTTALLPTPKVSILTMPELVPLRLDSSIIKLRASQSSLNNLYEIFEYAPMIKYLNLQRIREDYILMDNMYFNTDYVSHLKQLIIGRYSNKFLYFEMFVKQTPYLESLTIFFEYKEDMIEVCRWEQLIQLSLSYLQNFNFIFQCSFTHDKNIIDKFKQFQNDFWHKQHHWYTEYSFNDQFVQIYTIPYFSNVYQLEKPTHRYTSELINHLNIFKNVIYLTLASAVITDNCQYYFSNVKSLTIIPFKYDHNLLHIQFLKIIINLSNLKYLDVSKIWKMLTSSILLEILKESPQLSSLIIDKCNLMSFFNDNELCKYLNKMIKYIKLCDYSFSQKNALEINKLCEVFSNIEQFDCVINQLDDGEFLSNKLSKLSSIKAVRLRNCGHFNDRFNKKSRTRSKIPYLDLFRSL
;
A
#
# COMPACT_ATOMS: atom_id res chain seq x y z
N MET A 1 2.77 -25.64 -20.00
CA MET A 1 4.11 -25.48 -19.41
C MET A 1 4.58 -26.84 -18.88
N ILE A 2 5.86 -27.10 -19.07
CA ILE A 2 6.64 -28.32 -18.83
C ILE A 2 6.35 -28.96 -17.45
N GLN A 3 6.11 -30.28 -17.42
CA GLN A 3 6.12 -31.06 -16.17
C GLN A 3 7.48 -30.84 -15.48
N LEU A 4 7.48 -30.23 -14.30
CA LEU A 4 8.70 -30.01 -13.52
C LEU A 4 9.40 -31.36 -13.27
N ASN A 5 10.66 -31.49 -13.67
CA ASN A 5 11.48 -32.65 -13.32
C ASN A 5 11.63 -32.73 -11.78
N SER A 6 11.68 -33.94 -11.23
CA SER A 6 11.90 -34.25 -9.80
C SER A 6 12.98 -33.38 -9.13
N ILE A 7 14.12 -33.18 -9.80
CA ILE A 7 15.23 -32.34 -9.32
C ILE A 7 14.78 -30.88 -9.07
N MET A 8 13.97 -30.32 -9.98
CA MET A 8 13.46 -28.94 -9.79
C MET A 8 12.51 -28.85 -8.60
N LYS A 9 11.70 -29.87 -8.35
CA LYS A 9 10.76 -29.88 -7.22
C LYS A 9 11.49 -29.88 -5.87
N GLU A 10 12.61 -30.59 -5.78
CA GLU A 10 13.48 -30.58 -4.59
C GLU A 10 14.21 -29.24 -4.39
N GLN A 11 14.44 -28.47 -5.45
CA GLN A 11 15.12 -27.17 -5.38
C GLN A 11 14.18 -26.01 -5.01
N ILE A 12 12.87 -26.23 -4.93
CA ILE A 12 11.89 -25.19 -4.60
C ILE A 12 11.76 -25.07 -3.08
N TYR A 13 12.25 -23.94 -2.55
CA TYR A 13 12.17 -23.59 -1.13
C TYR A 13 11.04 -22.60 -0.81
N SER A 14 10.53 -21.88 -1.81
CA SER A 14 9.48 -20.89 -1.64
C SER A 14 8.52 -20.91 -2.83
N LEU A 15 7.22 -20.81 -2.56
CA LEU A 15 6.17 -20.66 -3.56
C LEU A 15 5.36 -19.40 -3.29
N TYR A 16 5.17 -18.59 -4.33
CA TYR A 16 4.29 -17.42 -4.32
C TYR A 16 3.29 -17.59 -5.46
N LEU A 17 2.00 -17.67 -5.12
CA LEU A 17 0.91 -17.87 -6.06
C LEU A 17 -0.11 -16.76 -5.88
N SER A 18 -0.57 -16.17 -6.99
CA SER A 18 -1.37 -14.95 -6.95
C SER A 18 -2.47 -14.99 -8.00
N ASN A 19 -3.73 -14.94 -7.56
CA ASN A 19 -4.86 -14.67 -8.47
C ASN A 19 -4.95 -13.18 -8.82
N LYS A 20 -4.30 -12.31 -8.03
CA LYS A 20 -4.21 -10.88 -8.32
C LYS A 20 -3.60 -10.66 -9.69
N ASN A 21 -4.37 -10.03 -10.55
CA ASN A 21 -3.97 -9.67 -11.91
C ASN A 21 -3.63 -10.89 -12.81
N THR A 22 -4.04 -12.11 -12.46
CA THR A 22 -3.82 -13.32 -13.27
C THR A 22 -5.14 -14.05 -13.55
N TYR A 23 -5.13 -14.98 -14.50
CA TYR A 23 -6.28 -15.85 -14.77
C TYR A 23 -6.20 -17.10 -13.88
N ASN A 24 -6.64 -16.98 -12.62
CA ASN A 24 -6.80 -18.11 -11.68
C ASN A 24 -5.52 -18.96 -11.51
N GLN A 25 -4.35 -18.31 -11.38
CA GLN A 25 -3.06 -19.00 -11.25
C GLN A 25 -3.06 -20.05 -10.12
N ILE A 26 -3.70 -19.73 -8.99
CA ILE A 26 -3.76 -20.62 -7.84
C ILE A 26 -4.54 -21.89 -8.20
N ASP A 27 -5.70 -21.75 -8.85
CA ASP A 27 -6.55 -22.89 -9.25
C ASP A 27 -5.82 -23.81 -10.25
N VAL A 28 -5.14 -23.21 -11.23
CA VAL A 28 -4.36 -23.94 -12.24
C VAL A 28 -3.20 -24.68 -11.57
N PHE A 29 -2.48 -24.02 -10.66
CA PHE A 29 -1.38 -24.65 -9.94
C PHE A 29 -1.87 -25.82 -9.09
N LEU A 30 -2.90 -25.60 -8.27
CA LEU A 30 -3.40 -26.62 -7.35
C LEU A 30 -4.11 -27.77 -8.08
N SER A 31 -4.61 -27.59 -9.30
CA SER A 31 -5.12 -28.69 -10.12
C SER A 31 -4.01 -29.56 -10.73
N THR A 32 -2.80 -29.02 -10.86
CA THR A 32 -1.67 -29.69 -11.52
C THR A 32 -0.68 -30.30 -10.53
N PHE A 33 -0.45 -29.63 -9.39
CA PHE A 33 0.59 -30.00 -8.42
C PHE A 33 0.02 -30.11 -7.01
N SER A 34 0.53 -31.09 -6.26
CA SER A 34 0.35 -31.17 -4.83
C SER A 34 1.54 -30.55 -4.06
N LEU A 35 1.27 -29.91 -2.92
CA LEU A 35 2.30 -29.21 -2.13
C LEU A 35 3.29 -30.18 -1.47
N ASN A 36 2.90 -31.43 -1.24
CA ASN A 36 3.79 -32.48 -0.72
C ASN A 36 4.84 -32.94 -1.76
N GLU A 37 4.68 -32.56 -3.03
CA GLU A 37 5.70 -32.81 -4.07
C GLU A 37 6.92 -31.91 -3.93
N PHE A 38 6.89 -30.91 -3.03
CA PHE A 38 7.98 -29.97 -2.77
C PHE A 38 8.56 -30.21 -1.36
N PRO A 39 9.42 -31.21 -1.16
CA PRO A 39 9.86 -31.66 0.16
C PRO A 39 10.68 -30.61 0.94
N ASN A 40 11.29 -29.67 0.22
CA ASN A 40 12.13 -28.61 0.78
C ASN A 40 11.40 -27.27 0.94
N LEU A 41 10.07 -27.23 0.71
CA LEU A 41 9.28 -26.02 0.81
C LEU A 41 9.26 -25.49 2.25
N GLN A 42 9.73 -24.26 2.42
CA GLN A 42 9.84 -23.56 3.70
C GLN A 42 8.95 -22.32 3.78
N SER A 43 8.57 -21.75 2.63
CA SER A 43 7.77 -20.54 2.54
C SER A 43 6.65 -20.71 1.51
N LEU A 44 5.43 -20.34 1.89
CA LEU A 44 4.27 -20.42 1.02
C LEU A 44 3.42 -19.15 1.16
N ALA A 45 3.11 -18.53 0.01
CA ALA A 45 2.34 -17.31 -0.06
C ALA A 45 1.23 -17.42 -1.09
N PHE A 46 0.02 -17.02 -0.70
CA PHE A 46 -1.14 -16.89 -1.57
C PHE A 46 -1.66 -15.46 -1.55
N THR A 47 -1.94 -14.91 -2.73
CA THR A 47 -2.57 -13.60 -2.91
C THR A 47 -3.92 -13.76 -3.61
N GLU A 48 -4.98 -13.18 -3.03
CA GLU A 48 -6.37 -13.29 -3.52
C GLU A 48 -6.86 -14.76 -3.64
N LEU A 49 -6.67 -15.55 -2.57
CA LEU A 49 -7.12 -16.94 -2.53
C LEU A 49 -8.65 -17.04 -2.58
N HIS A 50 -9.18 -17.82 -3.52
CA HIS A 50 -10.61 -18.12 -3.62
C HIS A 50 -11.07 -19.12 -2.56
N HIS A 51 -12.34 -19.00 -2.14
CA HIS A 51 -12.91 -19.85 -1.10
C HIS A 51 -12.83 -21.35 -1.42
N ASP A 52 -13.03 -21.74 -2.69
CA ASP A 52 -13.01 -23.13 -3.14
C ASP A 52 -11.67 -23.84 -2.89
N ASN A 53 -10.57 -23.07 -2.84
CA ASN A 53 -9.22 -23.61 -2.60
C ASN A 53 -8.90 -23.82 -1.11
N VAL A 54 -9.69 -23.23 -0.21
CA VAL A 54 -9.43 -23.25 1.25
C VAL A 54 -9.43 -24.69 1.78
N ASN A 55 -10.48 -25.46 1.48
CA ASN A 55 -10.59 -26.83 1.97
C ASN A 55 -9.49 -27.75 1.41
N LYS A 56 -9.16 -27.56 0.12
CA LYS A 56 -8.09 -28.31 -0.55
C LYS A 56 -6.75 -28.04 0.13
N LEU A 57 -6.40 -26.76 0.31
CA LEU A 57 -5.14 -26.33 0.93
C LEU A 57 -5.01 -26.78 2.39
N LYS A 58 -6.10 -26.75 3.17
CA LYS A 58 -6.09 -27.18 4.57
C LYS A 58 -5.46 -28.57 4.74
N SER A 59 -5.88 -29.53 3.92
CA SER A 59 -5.35 -30.90 3.97
C SER A 59 -3.87 -30.97 3.57
N MET A 60 -3.47 -30.14 2.60
CA MET A 60 -2.11 -30.16 2.02
C MET A 60 -1.09 -29.48 2.93
N LEU A 61 -1.48 -28.42 3.65
CA LEU A 61 -0.61 -27.67 4.56
C LEU A 61 -0.08 -28.56 5.70
N LEU A 62 -0.89 -29.51 6.18
CA LEU A 62 -0.48 -30.47 7.21
C LEU A 62 0.66 -31.40 6.74
N LEU A 63 0.86 -31.53 5.44
CA LEU A 63 1.81 -32.46 4.82
C LEU A 63 3.16 -31.80 4.47
N ILE A 64 3.39 -30.53 4.85
CA ILE A 64 4.61 -29.79 4.52
C ILE A 64 5.50 -29.70 5.77
N PRO A 65 6.42 -30.66 6.00
CA PRO A 65 7.10 -30.82 7.28
C PRO A 65 8.07 -29.69 7.63
N ARG A 66 8.50 -28.90 6.63
CA ARG A 66 9.52 -27.85 6.74
C ARG A 66 8.95 -26.43 6.63
N LEU A 67 7.63 -26.27 6.57
CA LEU A 67 6.99 -24.97 6.42
C LEU A 67 7.28 -24.09 7.66
N ARG A 68 7.99 -22.98 7.44
CA ARG A 68 8.34 -21.99 8.47
C ARG A 68 7.58 -20.68 8.30
N SER A 69 7.24 -20.35 7.05
CA SER A 69 6.57 -19.10 6.69
C SER A 69 5.31 -19.36 5.90
N PHE A 70 4.20 -18.75 6.32
CA PHE A 70 2.91 -18.86 5.66
C PHE A 70 2.26 -17.50 5.51
N HIS A 71 1.85 -17.16 4.29
CA HIS A 71 1.29 -15.85 3.99
C HIS A 71 -0.02 -15.95 3.21
N LEU A 72 -1.06 -15.34 3.75
CA LEU A 72 -2.33 -15.10 3.09
C LEU A 72 -2.51 -13.59 2.92
N ILE A 73 -2.55 -13.14 1.66
CA ILE A 73 -2.51 -11.72 1.28
C ILE A 73 -3.79 -11.40 0.50
N ASP A 74 -4.44 -10.27 0.82
CA ASP A 74 -5.62 -9.77 0.11
C ASP A 74 -6.74 -10.83 -0.06
N CYS A 75 -6.92 -11.72 0.92
CA CYS A 75 -7.97 -12.74 0.90
C CYS A 75 -9.23 -12.21 1.63
N HIS A 76 -10.38 -12.25 0.97
CA HIS A 76 -11.63 -11.64 1.46
C HIS A 76 -12.64 -12.61 2.09
N HIS A 77 -12.24 -13.88 2.26
CA HIS A 77 -13.09 -14.92 2.81
C HIS A 77 -12.51 -15.45 4.11
N ASP A 78 -13.31 -16.20 4.86
CA ASP A 78 -12.85 -16.87 6.06
C ASP A 78 -11.73 -17.87 5.71
N THR A 79 -10.54 -17.58 6.21
CA THR A 79 -9.31 -18.37 6.02
C THR A 79 -8.80 -18.94 7.34
N THR A 80 -9.57 -18.85 8.42
CA THR A 80 -9.22 -19.38 9.74
C THR A 80 -8.95 -20.88 9.71
N ALA A 81 -9.62 -21.60 8.80
CA ALA A 81 -9.41 -23.03 8.57
C ALA A 81 -8.01 -23.39 8.02
N LEU A 82 -7.25 -22.40 7.51
CA LEU A 82 -5.90 -22.57 6.96
C LEU A 82 -4.79 -22.27 7.97
N LEU A 83 -5.13 -22.08 9.25
CA LEU A 83 -4.10 -21.86 10.27
C LEU A 83 -3.08 -23.01 10.24
N PRO A 84 -1.79 -22.69 10.10
CA PRO A 84 -0.79 -23.69 9.80
C PRO A 84 -0.42 -24.54 11.02
N THR A 85 0.30 -25.63 10.73
CA THR A 85 0.88 -26.55 11.70
C THR A 85 1.78 -25.88 12.76
N PRO A 86 2.05 -26.55 13.89
CA PRO A 86 2.89 -26.09 15.03
C PRO A 86 4.34 -25.64 14.76
N LYS A 87 4.76 -25.56 13.50
CA LYS A 87 6.14 -25.24 13.11
C LYS A 87 6.29 -23.89 12.42
N VAL A 88 5.18 -23.21 12.11
CA VAL A 88 5.23 -21.91 11.45
C VAL A 88 5.64 -20.85 12.45
N SER A 89 6.68 -20.09 12.12
CA SER A 89 7.20 -19.00 12.94
C SER A 89 6.90 -17.62 12.36
N ILE A 90 6.54 -17.56 11.07
CA ILE A 90 6.17 -16.32 10.38
C ILE A 90 4.79 -16.52 9.75
N LEU A 91 3.83 -15.70 10.17
CA LEU A 91 2.45 -15.76 9.69
C LEU A 91 2.02 -14.38 9.17
N THR A 92 1.47 -14.36 7.95
CA THR A 92 0.67 -13.23 7.45
C THR A 92 -0.76 -13.69 7.22
N MET A 93 -1.74 -12.97 7.75
CA MET A 93 -3.16 -13.27 7.57
C MET A 93 -3.99 -12.02 7.25
N PRO A 94 -5.16 -12.14 6.60
CA PRO A 94 -5.96 -10.97 6.24
C PRO A 94 -6.61 -10.31 7.46
N GLU A 95 -7.16 -11.12 8.35
CA GLU A 95 -7.79 -10.67 9.59
C GLU A 95 -7.21 -11.48 10.74
N LEU A 96 -6.86 -10.77 11.80
CA LEU A 96 -6.40 -11.36 13.02
C LEU A 96 -7.61 -11.88 13.78
N VAL A 97 -7.74 -13.20 13.89
CA VAL A 97 -8.87 -13.85 14.57
C VAL A 97 -8.36 -14.42 15.90
N PRO A 98 -9.16 -14.34 16.98
CA PRO A 98 -8.86 -14.99 18.25
C PRO A 98 -8.93 -16.50 18.07
N LEU A 99 -7.83 -17.05 17.59
CA LEU A 99 -7.62 -18.47 17.44
C LEU A 99 -6.40 -18.80 18.29
N ARG A 100 -6.36 -20.02 18.81
CA ARG A 100 -5.19 -20.58 19.48
C ARG A 100 -4.05 -20.69 18.47
N LEU A 101 -3.46 -19.55 18.17
CA LEU A 101 -2.25 -19.40 17.41
C LEU A 101 -1.21 -20.26 18.11
N ASP A 102 -0.40 -20.97 17.33
CA ASP A 102 0.61 -21.82 17.93
C ASP A 102 1.65 -20.96 18.66
N SER A 103 2.10 -21.46 19.81
CA SER A 103 3.24 -20.99 20.56
C SER A 103 4.52 -20.77 19.73
N SER A 104 4.65 -21.37 18.54
CA SER A 104 5.82 -21.21 17.66
C SER A 104 5.91 -19.87 16.91
N ILE A 105 4.84 -19.07 16.85
CA ILE A 105 4.81 -17.86 16.03
C ILE A 105 5.67 -16.76 16.66
N ILE A 106 6.64 -16.26 15.89
CA ILE A 106 7.57 -15.19 16.29
C ILE A 106 7.23 -13.88 15.59
N LYS A 107 6.82 -13.96 14.31
CA LYS A 107 6.45 -12.81 13.49
C LYS A 107 5.03 -12.95 12.99
N LEU A 108 4.20 -11.98 13.29
CA LEU A 108 2.80 -11.95 12.88
C LEU A 108 2.50 -10.66 12.13
N ARG A 109 1.88 -10.79 10.96
CA ARG A 109 1.33 -9.69 10.19
C ARG A 109 -0.15 -9.91 9.94
N ALA A 110 -0.98 -8.91 10.21
CA ALA A 110 -2.39 -8.94 9.88
C ALA A 110 -2.84 -7.66 9.18
N SER A 111 -3.72 -7.76 8.19
CA SER A 111 -4.26 -6.55 7.55
C SER A 111 -5.28 -5.85 8.45
N GLN A 112 -6.02 -6.60 9.25
CA GLN A 112 -7.07 -6.07 10.12
C GLN A 112 -7.11 -6.79 11.47
N SER A 113 -7.44 -6.06 12.53
CA SER A 113 -7.64 -6.58 13.89
C SER A 113 -8.65 -5.73 14.66
N SER A 114 -9.18 -6.27 15.74
CA SER A 114 -9.78 -5.53 16.86
C SER A 114 -8.76 -5.35 17.99
N LEU A 115 -9.08 -4.54 18.99
CA LEU A 115 -8.29 -4.43 20.21
C LEU A 115 -8.39 -5.72 21.03
N ASN A 116 -9.59 -6.33 21.08
CA ASN A 116 -9.83 -7.58 21.81
C ASN A 116 -8.91 -8.70 21.34
N ASN A 117 -8.77 -8.84 20.02
CA ASN A 117 -7.93 -9.88 19.44
C ASN A 117 -6.45 -9.70 19.82
N LEU A 118 -6.00 -8.47 20.11
CA LEU A 118 -4.63 -8.21 20.53
C LEU A 118 -4.32 -8.70 21.93
N TYR A 119 -5.27 -8.53 22.85
CA TYR A 119 -5.11 -9.06 24.20
C TYR A 119 -5.07 -10.58 24.18
N GLU A 120 -5.96 -11.22 23.42
CA GLU A 120 -5.99 -12.68 23.31
C GLU A 120 -4.71 -13.26 22.69
N ILE A 121 -4.06 -12.53 21.78
CA ILE A 121 -2.81 -12.99 21.17
C ILE A 121 -1.68 -13.15 22.17
N PHE A 122 -1.60 -12.28 23.16
CA PHE A 122 -0.57 -12.40 24.18
C PHE A 122 -0.80 -13.62 25.05
N GLU A 123 -2.06 -14.01 25.28
CA GLU A 123 -2.38 -15.29 25.94
C GLU A 123 -2.01 -16.50 25.08
N TYR A 124 -2.35 -16.49 23.78
CA TYR A 124 -2.22 -17.68 22.93
C TYR A 124 -0.89 -17.81 22.19
N ALA A 125 -0.19 -16.71 21.92
CA ALA A 125 1.04 -16.68 21.14
C ALA A 125 2.18 -15.96 21.90
N PRO A 126 2.66 -16.54 23.01
CA PRO A 126 3.60 -15.89 23.92
C PRO A 126 4.98 -15.58 23.31
N MET A 127 5.35 -16.26 22.22
CA MET A 127 6.67 -16.13 21.58
C MET A 127 6.73 -15.01 20.53
N ILE A 128 5.63 -14.28 20.29
CA ILE A 128 5.61 -13.19 19.32
C ILE A 128 6.58 -12.10 19.76
N LYS A 129 7.52 -11.79 18.87
CA LYS A 129 8.50 -10.70 19.03
C LYS A 129 8.22 -9.54 18.07
N TYR A 130 7.53 -9.81 16.95
CA TYR A 130 7.26 -8.82 15.92
C TYR A 130 5.80 -8.90 15.49
N LEU A 131 5.08 -7.80 15.69
CA LEU A 131 3.67 -7.67 15.35
C LEU A 131 3.46 -6.50 14.40
N ASN A 132 2.85 -6.76 13.24
CA ASN A 132 2.52 -5.74 12.25
C ASN A 132 1.03 -5.82 11.89
N LEU A 133 0.29 -4.76 12.19
CA LEU A 133 -1.14 -4.66 12.01
C LEU A 133 -1.42 -3.49 11.09
N GLN A 134 -1.98 -3.73 9.90
CA GLN A 134 -2.25 -2.62 8.99
C GLN A 134 -3.40 -1.73 9.50
N ARG A 135 -4.39 -2.30 10.22
CA ARG A 135 -5.50 -1.55 10.79
C ARG A 135 -6.04 -2.21 12.06
N ILE A 136 -6.26 -1.43 13.11
CA ILE A 136 -7.05 -1.79 14.28
C ILE A 136 -8.36 -1.02 14.20
N ARG A 137 -9.48 -1.73 14.08
CA ARG A 137 -10.82 -1.16 14.01
C ARG A 137 -11.25 -0.61 15.37
N GLU A 138 -12.11 0.41 15.34
CA GLU A 138 -12.77 0.89 16.56
C GLU A 138 -13.77 -0.18 17.02
N ASP A 139 -13.62 -0.65 18.25
CA ASP A 139 -14.53 -1.62 18.84
C ASP A 139 -15.69 -0.86 19.51
N TYR A 140 -16.90 -1.04 19.00
CA TYR A 140 -18.12 -0.42 19.56
C TYR A 140 -18.64 -1.15 20.80
N ILE A 141 -18.02 -2.27 21.19
CA ILE A 141 -18.47 -3.06 22.33
C ILE A 141 -17.97 -2.41 23.62
N LEU A 142 -18.91 -2.07 24.50
CA LEU A 142 -18.68 -1.55 25.85
C LEU A 142 -17.68 -2.45 26.59
N MET A 143 -16.45 -1.97 26.73
CA MET A 143 -15.35 -2.67 27.43
C MET A 143 -15.54 -2.78 28.95
N ASP A 144 -16.68 -2.31 29.49
CA ASP A 144 -16.97 -2.33 30.93
C ASP A 144 -16.93 -3.74 31.55
N ASN A 145 -16.91 -4.81 30.74
CA ASN A 145 -16.83 -6.20 31.18
C ASN A 145 -15.52 -6.93 30.82
N MET A 146 -14.53 -6.25 30.23
CA MET A 146 -13.25 -6.92 29.93
C MET A 146 -12.32 -6.88 31.14
N TYR A 147 -12.23 -8.02 31.82
CA TYR A 147 -11.19 -8.30 32.79
C TYR A 147 -9.89 -8.55 32.02
N PHE A 148 -9.12 -7.49 31.81
CA PHE A 148 -7.77 -7.62 31.30
C PHE A 148 -6.92 -8.31 32.35
N ASN A 149 -6.37 -9.47 32.02
CA ASN A 149 -5.38 -10.10 32.87
C ASN A 149 -4.08 -9.27 32.78
N THR A 150 -3.90 -8.35 33.74
CA THR A 150 -2.74 -7.45 33.81
C THR A 150 -1.44 -8.16 34.16
N ASP A 151 -1.50 -9.43 34.54
CA ASP A 151 -0.34 -10.20 35.01
C ASP A 151 0.48 -10.77 33.85
N TYR A 152 0.00 -10.65 32.61
CA TYR A 152 0.70 -11.15 31.44
C TYR A 152 1.70 -10.13 30.88
N VAL A 153 2.97 -10.54 30.77
CA VAL A 153 4.05 -9.75 30.20
C VAL A 153 4.45 -10.33 28.85
N SER A 154 4.24 -9.54 27.79
CA SER A 154 4.59 -9.92 26.42
C SER A 154 6.07 -9.74 26.13
N HIS A 155 6.66 -10.67 25.36
CA HIS A 155 8.02 -10.58 24.83
C HIS A 155 8.14 -9.78 23.52
N LEU A 156 7.10 -8.99 23.19
CA LEU A 156 7.05 -8.18 21.99
C LEU A 156 8.20 -7.16 21.97
N LYS A 157 9.02 -7.19 20.92
CA LYS A 157 10.12 -6.24 20.67
C LYS A 157 9.73 -5.16 19.68
N GLN A 158 8.89 -5.47 18.70
CA GLN A 158 8.47 -4.53 17.68
C GLN A 158 6.96 -4.58 17.44
N LEU A 159 6.34 -3.41 17.44
CA LEU A 159 4.94 -3.20 17.13
C LEU A 159 4.79 -2.16 16.03
N ILE A 160 4.11 -2.55 14.94
CA ILE A 160 3.72 -1.64 13.86
C ILE A 160 2.19 -1.65 13.76
N ILE A 161 1.58 -0.49 13.89
CA ILE A 161 0.14 -0.28 13.73
C ILE A 161 -0.07 0.76 12.64
N GLY A 162 -0.51 0.31 11.47
CA GLY A 162 -0.68 1.12 10.27
C GLY A 162 -1.85 2.10 10.35
N ARG A 163 -2.93 1.78 11.09
CA ARG A 163 -4.03 2.70 11.43
C ARG A 163 -4.67 2.27 12.74
N TYR A 164 -4.79 3.18 13.69
CA TYR A 164 -5.47 2.96 14.97
C TYR A 164 -6.62 3.95 15.16
N SER A 165 -7.79 3.44 15.56
CA SER A 165 -9.01 4.24 15.68
C SER A 165 -9.64 4.24 17.09
N ASN A 166 -9.09 3.50 18.06
CA ASN A 166 -9.61 3.50 19.44
C ASN A 166 -9.07 4.69 20.25
N LYS A 167 -9.57 4.88 21.47
CA LYS A 167 -9.08 5.91 22.42
C LYS A 167 -7.67 5.60 22.93
N PHE A 168 -6.95 6.61 23.38
CA PHE A 168 -5.59 6.49 23.92
C PHE A 168 -5.56 5.59 25.15
N LEU A 169 -6.57 5.68 26.03
CA LEU A 169 -6.65 4.85 27.24
C LEU A 169 -6.52 3.35 26.92
N TYR A 170 -7.20 2.87 25.87
CA TYR A 170 -7.15 1.47 25.48
C TYR A 170 -5.80 1.06 24.90
N PHE A 171 -5.17 1.99 24.16
CA PHE A 171 -3.83 1.79 23.66
C PHE A 171 -2.85 1.69 24.85
N GLU A 172 -2.93 2.64 25.77
CA GLU A 172 -2.11 2.73 26.98
C GLU A 172 -2.17 1.43 27.79
N MET A 173 -3.37 0.90 28.03
CA MET A 173 -3.57 -0.38 28.73
C MET A 173 -2.89 -1.54 28.02
N PHE A 174 -2.98 -1.58 26.69
CA PHE A 174 -2.37 -2.62 25.88
C PHE A 174 -0.83 -2.54 25.89
N VAL A 175 -0.23 -1.38 25.65
CA VAL A 175 1.24 -1.27 25.55
C VAL A 175 1.93 -1.43 26.91
N LYS A 176 1.22 -1.19 28.02
CA LYS A 176 1.73 -1.50 29.37
C LYS A 176 2.07 -2.98 29.56
N GLN A 177 1.46 -3.88 28.77
CA GLN A 177 1.76 -5.31 28.78
C GLN A 177 2.98 -5.69 27.93
N THR A 178 3.63 -4.71 27.27
CA THR A 178 4.80 -4.95 26.40
C THR A 178 6.03 -4.18 26.89
N PRO A 179 6.55 -4.45 28.10
CA PRO A 179 7.64 -3.66 28.68
C PRO A 179 8.97 -3.81 27.93
N TYR A 180 9.15 -4.88 27.15
CA TYR A 180 10.34 -5.15 26.34
C TYR A 180 10.27 -4.56 24.92
N LEU A 181 9.32 -3.67 24.65
CA LEU A 181 9.14 -3.07 23.34
C LEU A 181 10.33 -2.15 23.01
N GLU A 182 11.09 -2.51 21.97
CA GLU A 182 12.25 -1.76 21.48
C GLU A 182 11.86 -0.77 20.36
N SER A 183 10.80 -1.08 19.62
CA SER A 183 10.32 -0.27 18.50
C SER A 183 8.79 -0.22 18.41
N LEU A 184 8.27 1.00 18.30
CA LEU A 184 6.87 1.30 18.08
C LEU A 184 6.71 2.18 16.84
N THR A 185 5.88 1.75 15.90
CA THR A 185 5.42 2.57 14.77
C THR A 185 3.91 2.63 14.77
N ILE A 186 3.32 3.82 14.77
CA ILE A 186 1.86 3.95 14.84
C ILE A 186 1.30 5.15 14.08
N PHE A 187 0.21 4.94 13.35
CA PHE A 187 -0.58 6.01 12.75
C PHE A 187 -1.97 6.07 13.39
N PHE A 188 -2.29 7.22 13.98
CA PHE A 188 -3.59 7.50 14.59
C PHE A 188 -4.39 8.49 13.74
N GLU A 189 -5.68 8.22 13.59
CA GLU A 189 -6.59 9.01 12.75
C GLU A 189 -7.78 9.54 13.57
N TYR A 190 -7.97 10.86 13.58
CA TYR A 190 -9.15 11.59 14.04
C TYR A 190 -9.50 11.46 15.54
N LYS A 191 -8.50 11.37 16.43
CA LYS A 191 -8.70 11.38 17.90
C LYS A 191 -7.79 12.40 18.59
N GLU A 192 -8.39 13.29 19.38
CA GLU A 192 -7.69 14.42 20.05
C GLU A 192 -6.94 13.99 21.33
N ASP A 193 -7.24 12.84 21.92
CA ASP A 193 -6.58 12.37 23.15
C ASP A 193 -5.16 11.81 22.91
N MET A 194 -4.78 11.62 21.64
CA MET A 194 -3.47 11.08 21.23
C MET A 194 -2.35 12.12 21.21
N ILE A 195 -2.68 13.40 21.27
CA ILE A 195 -1.70 14.50 21.18
C ILE A 195 -1.35 15.08 22.55
N GLU A 196 -1.75 14.40 23.63
CA GLU A 196 -1.43 14.76 25.01
C GLU A 196 0.00 14.29 25.36
N VAL A 197 0.97 15.19 25.18
CA VAL A 197 2.41 14.89 25.32
C VAL A 197 2.76 14.28 26.67
N CYS A 198 2.28 14.87 27.77
CA CYS A 198 2.58 14.39 29.12
C CYS A 198 2.18 12.92 29.33
N ARG A 199 1.09 12.46 28.69
CA ARG A 199 0.64 11.05 28.80
C ARG A 199 1.60 10.11 28.08
N TRP A 200 2.09 10.51 26.90
CA TRP A 200 3.11 9.74 26.19
C TRP A 200 4.42 9.66 26.97
N GLU A 201 4.89 10.79 27.50
CA GLU A 201 6.13 10.81 28.29
C GLU A 201 6.04 9.89 29.50
N GLN A 202 4.94 9.97 30.25
CA GLN A 202 4.68 9.08 31.39
C GLN A 202 4.61 7.61 30.98
N LEU A 203 3.88 7.28 29.91
CA LEU A 203 3.78 5.90 29.42
C LEU A 203 5.16 5.34 29.05
N ILE A 204 5.97 6.15 28.35
CA ILE A 204 7.30 5.73 27.89
C ILE A 204 8.24 5.53 29.08
N GLN A 205 8.27 6.48 30.02
CA GLN A 205 9.12 6.41 31.20
C GLN A 205 8.76 5.26 32.13
N LEU A 206 7.46 5.03 32.37
CA LEU A 206 6.98 4.09 33.38
C LEU A 206 6.84 2.67 32.83
N SER A 207 6.60 2.50 31.53
CA SER A 207 6.19 1.20 30.99
C SER A 207 6.95 0.78 29.73
N LEU A 208 7.60 1.69 29.01
CA LEU A 208 8.33 1.37 27.77
C LEU A 208 9.80 1.80 27.86
N SER A 209 10.45 1.45 28.96
CA SER A 209 11.84 1.85 29.24
C SER A 209 12.86 1.33 28.22
N TYR A 210 12.51 0.30 27.45
CA TYR A 210 13.36 -0.27 26.39
C TYR A 210 13.10 0.35 25.00
N LEU A 211 12.15 1.29 24.88
CA LEU A 211 11.76 1.88 23.60
C LEU A 211 12.88 2.78 23.07
N GLN A 212 13.51 2.34 21.98
CA GLN A 212 14.58 3.06 21.30
C GLN A 212 14.06 3.81 20.07
N ASN A 213 13.14 3.18 19.34
CA ASN A 213 12.60 3.71 18.10
C ASN A 213 11.11 3.97 18.26
N PHE A 214 10.72 5.24 18.28
CA PHE A 214 9.32 5.63 18.24
C PHE A 214 9.04 6.43 16.98
N ASN A 215 8.21 5.86 16.10
CA ASN A 215 7.74 6.51 14.90
C ASN A 215 6.23 6.71 14.96
N PHE A 216 5.76 7.91 14.66
CA PHE A 216 4.33 8.14 14.67
C PHE A 216 3.86 9.15 13.64
N ILE A 217 2.57 9.05 13.33
CA ILE A 217 1.76 10.11 12.74
C ILE A 217 0.51 10.22 13.60
N PHE A 218 0.24 11.39 14.15
CA PHE A 218 -1.01 11.69 14.84
C PHE A 218 -1.78 12.70 14.02
N GLN A 219 -2.92 12.28 13.47
CA GLN A 219 -3.80 13.14 12.68
C GLN A 219 -5.07 13.43 13.47
N CYS A 220 -5.42 14.70 13.61
CA CYS A 220 -6.64 15.16 14.24
C CYS A 220 -7.47 15.95 13.22
N SER A 221 -8.79 15.94 13.36
CA SER A 221 -9.64 16.89 12.62
C SER A 221 -9.24 18.31 13.01
N PHE A 222 -9.30 19.25 12.05
CA PHE A 222 -9.11 20.66 12.34
C PHE A 222 -10.32 21.19 13.13
N THR A 223 -10.39 20.86 14.42
CA THR A 223 -11.25 21.56 15.38
C THR A 223 -10.61 22.93 15.63
N HIS A 224 -11.42 23.94 15.92
CA HIS A 224 -10.94 25.31 16.19
C HIS A 224 -10.15 25.45 17.51
N ASP A 225 -9.51 24.38 17.98
CA ASP A 225 -8.58 24.43 19.10
C ASP A 225 -7.37 25.27 18.69
N LYS A 226 -7.44 26.56 19.06
CA LYS A 226 -6.38 27.55 18.81
C LYS A 226 -5.05 27.14 19.44
N ASN A 227 -5.05 26.19 20.38
CA ASN A 227 -3.87 25.75 21.10
C ASN A 227 -3.23 24.49 20.52
N ILE A 228 -3.74 23.94 19.40
CA ILE A 228 -3.18 22.73 18.78
C ILE A 228 -1.67 22.87 18.47
N ILE A 229 -1.25 24.05 18.05
CA ILE A 229 0.16 24.37 17.75
C ILE A 229 1.00 24.27 19.03
N ASP A 230 0.49 24.77 20.15
CA ASP A 230 1.21 24.74 21.42
C ASP A 230 1.26 23.31 22.01
N LYS A 231 0.24 22.48 21.74
CA LYS A 231 0.32 21.03 22.01
C LYS A 231 1.41 20.37 21.17
N PHE A 232 1.53 20.71 19.89
CA PHE A 232 2.56 20.14 19.02
C PHE A 232 3.98 20.59 19.38
N LYS A 233 4.16 21.85 19.81
CA LYS A 233 5.45 22.32 20.32
C LYS A 233 5.94 21.55 21.56
N GLN A 234 5.04 20.96 22.35
CA GLN A 234 5.43 20.16 23.51
C GLN A 234 6.18 18.87 23.10
N PHE A 235 5.94 18.32 21.91
CA PHE A 235 6.71 17.21 21.35
C PHE A 235 8.15 17.58 20.94
N GLN A 236 8.57 18.83 21.18
CA GLN A 236 9.91 19.34 20.85
C GLN A 236 10.73 19.72 22.11
N ASN A 237 10.31 19.26 23.29
CA ASN A 237 11.03 19.50 24.54
C ASN A 237 12.30 18.59 24.68
N ASP A 238 13.00 18.72 25.81
CA ASP A 238 14.24 17.98 26.09
C ASP A 238 14.05 16.45 26.12
N PHE A 239 12.89 15.96 26.54
CA PHE A 239 12.58 14.52 26.53
C PHE A 239 12.62 13.98 25.10
N TRP A 240 11.91 14.61 24.17
CA TRP A 240 11.86 14.15 22.78
C TRP A 240 13.18 14.37 22.03
N HIS A 241 13.75 15.57 22.12
CA HIS A 241 14.90 15.95 21.30
C HIS A 241 16.26 15.56 21.86
N LYS A 242 16.49 15.76 23.18
CA LYS A 242 17.82 15.54 23.79
C LYS A 242 17.97 14.13 24.32
N GLN A 243 16.95 13.60 24.99
CA GLN A 243 17.02 12.28 25.60
C GLN A 243 16.79 11.17 24.57
N HIS A 244 15.77 11.30 23.72
CA HIS A 244 15.38 10.23 22.79
C HIS A 244 15.77 10.47 21.33
N HIS A 245 16.14 11.69 20.96
CA HIS A 245 16.43 12.07 19.56
C HIS A 245 15.28 11.77 18.59
N TRP A 246 14.04 11.82 19.08
CA TRP A 246 12.84 11.70 18.28
C TRP A 246 12.39 13.09 17.85
N TYR A 247 12.72 13.43 16.62
CA TYR A 247 12.39 14.72 16.04
C TYR A 247 11.00 14.69 15.40
N THR A 248 10.26 15.78 15.52
CA THR A 248 8.89 15.87 14.98
C THR A 248 8.66 17.14 14.16
N GLU A 249 7.85 17.02 13.13
CA GLU A 249 7.27 18.13 12.38
C GLU A 249 5.75 18.02 12.34
N TYR A 250 5.09 19.12 12.02
CA TYR A 250 3.65 19.14 11.86
C TYR A 250 3.22 19.90 10.61
N SER A 251 2.05 19.53 10.11
CA SER A 251 1.42 20.14 8.95
C SER A 251 -0.08 20.21 9.14
N PHE A 252 -0.75 21.17 8.53
CA PHE A 252 -2.20 21.24 8.52
C PHE A 252 -2.75 21.69 7.16
N ASN A 253 -4.00 21.34 6.92
CA ASN A 253 -4.83 21.85 5.84
C ASN A 253 -6.22 22.23 6.36
N ASP A 254 -7.15 22.46 5.45
CA ASP A 254 -8.55 22.82 5.71
C ASP A 254 -9.36 21.73 6.45
N GLN A 255 -8.87 20.49 6.52
CA GLN A 255 -9.61 19.35 7.09
C GLN A 255 -8.96 18.76 8.34
N PHE A 256 -7.63 18.68 8.35
CA PHE A 256 -6.90 18.00 9.40
C PHE A 256 -5.58 18.68 9.68
N VAL A 257 -5.09 18.38 10.88
CA VAL A 257 -3.80 18.77 11.40
C VAL A 257 -3.08 17.50 11.81
N GLN A 258 -1.80 17.39 11.49
CA GLN A 258 -1.01 16.20 11.80
C GLN A 258 0.37 16.56 12.32
N ILE A 259 0.86 15.77 13.27
CA ILE A 259 2.24 15.76 13.73
C ILE A 259 2.85 14.38 13.44
N TYR A 260 4.10 14.35 13.02
CA TYR A 260 4.79 13.12 12.66
C TYR A 260 6.28 13.16 12.98
N THR A 261 6.88 11.98 13.15
CA THR A 261 8.32 11.83 13.40
C THR A 261 9.15 11.97 12.12
N ILE A 262 10.39 12.42 12.28
CA ILE A 262 11.38 12.57 11.22
C ILE A 262 12.53 11.57 11.43
N PRO A 263 12.94 10.82 10.39
CA PRO A 263 12.36 10.80 9.04
C PRO A 263 10.95 10.23 9.03
N TYR A 264 10.14 10.68 8.06
CA TYR A 264 8.81 10.12 7.83
C TYR A 264 8.92 8.60 7.64
N PHE A 265 8.20 7.83 8.45
CA PHE A 265 8.48 6.40 8.59
C PHE A 265 7.94 5.55 7.43
N SER A 266 6.89 6.02 6.76
CA SER A 266 6.23 5.27 5.69
C SER A 266 6.94 5.47 4.35
N ASN A 267 7.00 4.41 3.56
CA ASN A 267 7.49 4.46 2.18
C ASN A 267 6.46 5.01 1.19
N VAL A 268 5.21 5.17 1.62
CA VAL A 268 4.11 5.77 0.87
C VAL A 268 3.75 7.12 1.48
N TYR A 269 3.64 8.15 0.64
CA TYR A 269 3.12 9.45 1.03
C TYR A 269 2.05 9.92 0.04
N GLN A 270 0.99 10.53 0.56
CA GLN A 270 -0.10 11.10 -0.24
C GLN A 270 -0.29 12.56 0.14
N LEU A 271 -0.12 13.44 -0.85
CA LEU A 271 -0.30 14.87 -0.70
C LEU A 271 -1.45 15.32 -1.60
N GLU A 272 -2.66 15.02 -1.15
CA GLU A 272 -3.90 15.25 -1.92
C GLU A 272 -4.41 16.70 -1.83
N LYS A 273 -3.85 17.49 -0.92
CA LYS A 273 -4.26 18.86 -0.64
C LYS A 273 -3.06 19.75 -0.34
N PRO A 274 -3.14 21.05 -0.66
CA PRO A 274 -2.18 22.03 -0.16
C PRO A 274 -2.16 21.98 1.37
N THR A 275 -0.97 21.91 1.93
CA THR A 275 -0.75 21.87 3.38
C THR A 275 0.33 22.88 3.73
N HIS A 276 0.17 23.53 4.86
CA HIS A 276 1.22 24.33 5.46
C HIS A 276 2.01 23.46 6.43
N ARG A 277 3.34 23.45 6.28
CA ARG A 277 4.26 22.71 7.14
C ARG A 277 5.02 23.68 8.03
N TYR A 278 5.22 23.27 9.28
CA TYR A 278 6.00 24.01 10.25
C TYR A 278 7.22 23.19 10.59
N THR A 279 8.36 23.64 10.07
CA THR A 279 9.63 22.95 10.17
C THR A 279 10.42 23.45 11.36
N SER A 280 11.07 22.54 12.09
CA SER A 280 12.04 22.93 13.12
C SER A 280 13.34 23.38 12.44
N GLU A 281 13.86 24.55 12.81
CA GLU A 281 15.14 25.09 12.29
C GLU A 281 16.36 24.19 12.62
N LEU A 282 16.19 23.24 13.55
CA LEU A 282 17.24 22.35 14.04
C LEU A 282 17.52 21.14 13.13
N ILE A 283 16.72 20.92 12.06
CA ILE A 283 16.74 19.68 11.28
C ILE A 283 17.10 19.95 9.81
N ASN A 284 17.97 19.12 9.24
CA ASN A 284 18.23 19.12 7.80
C ASN A 284 16.99 18.63 7.03
N HIS A 285 16.26 19.55 6.42
CA HIS A 285 15.00 19.31 5.73
C HIS A 285 15.11 18.35 4.53
N LEU A 286 16.31 18.14 3.96
CA LEU A 286 16.51 17.24 2.82
C LEU A 286 16.24 15.77 3.15
N ASN A 287 16.26 15.41 4.44
CA ASN A 287 16.13 14.03 4.90
C ASN A 287 14.74 13.68 5.45
N ILE A 288 13.79 14.63 5.49
CA ILE A 288 12.46 14.42 6.09
C ILE A 288 11.75 13.24 5.42
N PHE A 289 11.67 13.24 4.10
CA PHE A 289 10.97 12.22 3.33
C PHE A 289 11.92 11.21 2.65
N LYS A 290 13.11 10.99 3.23
CA LYS A 290 14.12 10.10 2.63
C LYS A 290 13.63 8.66 2.42
N ASN A 291 12.66 8.21 3.22
CA ASN A 291 12.09 6.86 3.13
C ASN A 291 10.97 6.76 2.09
N VAL A 292 10.43 7.88 1.60
CA VAL A 292 9.29 7.90 0.67
C VAL A 292 9.75 7.46 -0.72
N ILE A 293 9.16 6.36 -1.18
CA ILE A 293 9.44 5.73 -2.48
C ILE A 293 8.22 5.84 -3.41
N TYR A 294 7.02 5.80 -2.84
CA TYR A 294 5.74 5.91 -3.54
C TYR A 294 5.06 7.21 -3.15
N LEU A 295 4.86 8.08 -4.12
CA LEU A 295 4.29 9.41 -3.90
C LEU A 295 3.03 9.58 -4.74
N THR A 296 1.95 10.02 -4.10
CA THR A 296 0.76 10.53 -4.79
C THR A 296 0.67 12.03 -4.57
N LEU A 297 0.62 12.80 -5.64
CA LEU A 297 0.45 14.27 -5.61
C LEU A 297 -0.87 14.66 -6.27
N ALA A 298 -1.66 15.50 -5.59
CA ALA A 298 -2.72 16.22 -6.26
C ALA A 298 -2.15 17.40 -7.07
N SER A 299 -2.76 17.69 -8.22
CA SER A 299 -2.31 18.76 -9.12
C SER A 299 -2.19 20.12 -8.43
N ALA A 300 -3.13 20.47 -7.55
CA ALA A 300 -3.14 21.74 -6.84
C ALA A 300 -1.95 21.95 -5.89
N VAL A 301 -1.17 20.90 -5.59
CA VAL A 301 0.02 21.00 -4.74
C VAL A 301 1.30 21.21 -5.55
N ILE A 302 1.23 21.05 -6.87
CA ILE A 302 2.36 21.20 -7.78
C ILE A 302 2.49 22.68 -8.14
N THR A 303 3.00 23.46 -7.19
CA THR A 303 3.20 24.92 -7.29
C THR A 303 4.64 25.30 -6.93
N ASP A 304 5.08 26.48 -7.34
CA ASP A 304 6.38 27.08 -6.95
C ASP A 304 6.57 27.20 -5.42
N ASN A 305 5.49 27.43 -4.68
CA ASN A 305 5.50 27.60 -3.23
C ASN A 305 5.41 26.30 -2.42
N CYS A 306 5.56 25.13 -3.06
CA CYS A 306 5.44 23.85 -2.37
C CYS A 306 6.62 23.63 -1.42
N GLN A 307 6.33 23.43 -0.14
CA GLN A 307 7.34 23.27 0.91
C GLN A 307 7.95 21.84 0.96
N TYR A 308 7.47 20.93 0.12
CA TYR A 308 7.85 19.52 0.15
C TYR A 308 8.97 19.22 -0.83
N TYR A 309 9.91 18.37 -0.40
CA TYR A 309 10.93 17.80 -1.27
C TYR A 309 11.07 16.29 -1.02
N PHE A 310 11.04 15.50 -2.09
CA PHE A 310 11.14 14.05 -2.05
C PHE A 310 12.31 13.57 -2.91
N SER A 311 13.40 13.15 -2.26
CA SER A 311 14.67 12.83 -2.91
C SER A 311 14.73 11.42 -3.53
N ASN A 312 13.96 10.47 -3.01
CA ASN A 312 14.11 9.03 -3.30
C ASN A 312 12.88 8.38 -3.98
N VAL A 313 11.98 9.19 -4.54
CA VAL A 313 10.75 8.69 -5.19
C VAL A 313 11.09 7.83 -6.41
N LYS A 314 10.56 6.61 -6.42
CA LYS A 314 10.64 5.70 -7.57
C LYS A 314 9.30 5.57 -8.29
N SER A 315 8.19 5.85 -7.61
CA SER A 315 6.85 5.76 -8.18
C SER A 315 6.07 7.03 -7.89
N LEU A 316 5.59 7.69 -8.94
CA LEU A 316 4.79 8.90 -8.86
C LEU A 316 3.41 8.67 -9.46
N THR A 317 2.37 9.02 -8.71
CA THR A 317 1.00 9.11 -9.20
C THR A 317 0.53 10.56 -9.09
N ILE A 318 0.07 11.14 -10.20
CA ILE A 318 -0.52 12.48 -10.20
C ILE A 318 -2.03 12.34 -10.33
N ILE A 319 -2.76 12.95 -9.40
CA ILE A 319 -4.22 12.94 -9.37
C ILE A 319 -4.77 14.37 -9.57
N PRO A 320 -5.93 14.53 -10.21
CA PRO A 320 -6.53 15.85 -10.36
C PRO A 320 -7.03 16.34 -9.00
N PHE A 321 -6.81 17.62 -8.71
CA PHE A 321 -7.54 18.32 -7.67
C PHE A 321 -8.83 18.94 -8.24
N LYS A 322 -9.88 19.05 -7.41
CA LYS A 322 -11.23 19.59 -7.75
C LYS A 322 -11.26 20.53 -8.97
N TYR A 323 -11.89 20.10 -10.08
CA TYR A 323 -12.10 20.87 -11.32
C TYR A 323 -10.86 21.62 -11.87
N ASP A 324 -9.65 21.23 -11.46
CA ASP A 324 -8.44 21.85 -11.93
C ASP A 324 -8.25 21.51 -13.41
N HIS A 325 -8.16 22.57 -14.22
CA HIS A 325 -7.98 22.51 -15.65
C HIS A 325 -6.65 23.12 -16.07
N ASN A 326 -5.83 23.57 -15.12
CA ASN A 326 -4.54 24.14 -15.42
C ASN A 326 -3.59 23.06 -15.94
N LEU A 327 -2.70 23.44 -16.83
CA LEU A 327 -1.66 22.54 -17.31
C LEU A 327 -0.68 22.23 -16.19
N LEU A 328 -0.14 21.00 -16.20
CA LEU A 328 0.91 20.63 -15.28
C LEU A 328 2.21 21.37 -15.64
N HIS A 329 2.80 22.09 -14.68
CA HIS A 329 4.08 22.75 -14.87
C HIS A 329 5.23 21.87 -14.37
N ILE A 330 6.05 21.35 -15.30
CA ILE A 330 7.17 20.46 -14.96
C ILE A 330 8.17 21.12 -13.99
N GLN A 331 8.34 22.45 -14.09
CA GLN A 331 9.30 23.20 -13.29
C GLN A 331 8.96 23.09 -11.80
N PHE A 332 7.68 23.13 -11.46
CA PHE A 332 7.22 22.96 -10.08
C PHE A 332 7.38 21.51 -9.62
N LEU A 333 7.16 20.53 -10.51
CA LEU A 333 7.41 19.13 -10.17
C LEU A 333 8.89 18.86 -9.83
N LYS A 334 9.82 19.50 -10.54
CA LYS A 334 11.27 19.40 -10.27
C LYS A 334 11.67 20.01 -8.93
N ILE A 335 10.94 21.01 -8.44
CA ILE A 335 11.16 21.59 -7.10
C ILE A 335 10.74 20.60 -6.01
N ILE A 336 9.73 19.76 -6.29
CA ILE A 336 9.13 18.85 -5.30
C ILE A 336 9.80 17.47 -5.31
N ILE A 337 10.28 16.99 -6.46
CA ILE A 337 10.76 15.61 -6.60
C ILE A 337 12.08 15.58 -7.38
N ASN A 338 13.00 14.74 -6.93
CA ASN A 338 14.11 14.29 -7.76
C ASN A 338 13.64 13.25 -8.81
N LEU A 339 13.38 13.71 -10.03
CA LEU A 339 12.88 12.86 -11.13
C LEU A 339 13.89 11.79 -11.61
N SER A 340 15.19 11.95 -11.32
CA SER A 340 16.22 11.02 -11.81
C SER A 340 16.09 9.58 -11.29
N ASN A 341 15.38 9.41 -10.16
CA ASN A 341 15.11 8.13 -9.51
C ASN A 341 13.80 7.47 -9.96
N LEU A 342 12.98 8.19 -10.75
CA LEU A 342 11.64 7.76 -11.11
C LEU A 342 11.67 6.57 -12.07
N LYS A 343 10.97 5.49 -11.70
CA LYS A 343 10.83 4.24 -12.48
C LYS A 343 9.41 3.98 -12.95
N TYR A 344 8.43 4.46 -12.19
CA TYR A 344 7.00 4.26 -12.42
C TYR A 344 6.27 5.60 -12.41
N LEU A 345 5.49 5.88 -13.46
CA LEU A 345 4.67 7.07 -13.56
C LEU A 345 3.21 6.70 -13.85
N ASP A 346 2.29 7.24 -13.05
CA ASP A 346 0.85 7.16 -13.29
C ASP A 346 0.26 8.57 -13.43
N VAL A 347 -0.18 8.87 -14.66
CA VAL A 347 -0.81 10.13 -15.07
C VAL A 347 -2.19 9.88 -15.67
N SER A 348 -2.75 8.69 -15.48
CA SER A 348 -4.03 8.29 -16.08
C SER A 348 -5.20 9.19 -15.68
N LYS A 349 -5.15 9.80 -14.49
CA LYS A 349 -6.24 10.63 -13.96
C LYS A 349 -6.17 12.11 -14.36
N ILE A 350 -5.08 12.58 -14.96
CA ILE A 350 -4.87 14.01 -15.27
C ILE A 350 -4.99 14.31 -16.77
N TRP A 351 -5.89 13.62 -17.45
CA TRP A 351 -5.94 13.60 -18.91
C TRP A 351 -6.04 15.00 -19.57
N LYS A 352 -6.81 15.93 -18.99
CA LYS A 352 -6.92 17.31 -19.51
C LYS A 352 -5.71 18.21 -19.23
N MET A 353 -4.83 17.82 -18.32
CA MET A 353 -3.71 18.64 -17.82
C MET A 353 -2.36 18.28 -18.43
N LEU A 354 -2.30 17.14 -19.13
CA LEU A 354 -1.08 16.58 -19.69
C LEU A 354 -1.02 16.83 -21.20
N THR A 355 0.09 17.40 -21.67
CA THR A 355 0.41 17.57 -23.10
C THR A 355 1.58 16.66 -23.50
N SER A 356 1.82 16.50 -24.80
CA SER A 356 2.98 15.75 -25.30
C SER A 356 4.30 16.36 -24.84
N SER A 357 4.39 17.70 -24.83
CA SER A 357 5.57 18.43 -24.37
C SER A 357 5.90 18.17 -22.90
N ILE A 358 4.89 18.20 -22.02
CA ILE A 358 5.08 17.92 -20.59
C ILE A 358 5.55 16.48 -20.38
N LEU A 359 4.93 15.51 -21.07
CA LEU A 359 5.32 14.10 -20.95
C LEU A 359 6.75 13.87 -21.47
N LEU A 360 7.12 14.52 -22.58
CA LEU A 360 8.47 14.46 -23.13
C LEU A 360 9.51 15.00 -22.15
N GLU A 361 9.23 16.13 -21.50
CA GLU A 361 10.12 16.69 -20.49
C GLU A 361 10.26 15.77 -19.27
N ILE A 362 9.18 15.16 -18.79
CA ILE A 362 9.26 14.15 -17.71
C ILE A 362 10.17 12.99 -18.11
N LEU A 363 10.04 12.48 -19.35
CA LEU A 363 10.87 11.38 -19.86
C LEU A 363 12.36 11.75 -19.94
N LYS A 364 12.67 12.98 -20.40
CA LYS A 364 14.05 13.49 -20.47
C LYS A 364 14.70 13.57 -19.09
N GLU A 365 13.94 13.96 -18.08
CA GLU A 365 14.41 14.15 -16.71
C GLU A 365 14.39 12.87 -15.85
N SER A 366 13.75 11.82 -16.36
CA SER A 366 13.56 10.55 -15.65
C SER A 366 14.23 9.39 -16.42
N PRO A 367 15.57 9.33 -16.52
CA PRO A 367 16.29 8.35 -17.33
C PRO A 367 16.04 6.89 -16.93
N GLN A 368 15.55 6.63 -15.70
CA GLN A 368 15.22 5.29 -15.21
C GLN A 368 13.74 4.91 -15.42
N LEU A 369 12.92 5.80 -16.00
CA LEU A 369 11.50 5.57 -16.19
C LEU A 369 11.29 4.43 -17.17
N SER A 370 10.59 3.39 -16.73
CA SER A 370 10.35 2.17 -17.52
C SER A 370 8.90 1.70 -17.48
N SER A 371 8.07 2.31 -16.63
CA SER A 371 6.65 1.98 -16.48
C SER A 371 5.78 3.22 -16.59
N LEU A 372 4.77 3.17 -17.45
CA LEU A 372 3.80 4.25 -17.66
C LEU A 372 2.36 3.75 -17.53
N ILE A 373 1.57 4.44 -16.72
CA ILE A 373 0.11 4.28 -16.65
C ILE A 373 -0.51 5.58 -17.17
N ILE A 374 -1.30 5.47 -18.24
CA ILE A 374 -1.82 6.63 -18.95
C ILE A 374 -3.21 6.33 -19.51
N ASP A 375 -4.03 7.37 -19.65
CA ASP A 375 -5.28 7.31 -20.38
C ASP A 375 -5.02 7.07 -21.88
N LYS A 376 -5.85 6.22 -22.51
CA LYS A 376 -5.69 5.87 -23.93
C LYS A 376 -5.85 7.09 -24.83
N CYS A 377 -6.86 7.93 -24.62
CA CYS A 377 -7.13 9.08 -25.48
C CYS A 377 -5.98 10.07 -25.45
N ASN A 378 -5.41 10.31 -24.27
CA ASN A 378 -4.20 11.12 -24.13
C ASN A 378 -3.03 10.56 -24.94
N LEU A 379 -2.70 9.29 -24.71
CA LEU A 379 -1.58 8.66 -25.41
C LEU A 379 -1.74 8.73 -26.94
N MET A 380 -2.95 8.46 -27.45
CA MET A 380 -3.23 8.52 -28.89
C MET A 380 -3.06 9.94 -29.45
N SER A 381 -3.50 10.97 -28.71
CA SER A 381 -3.33 12.36 -29.14
C SER A 381 -1.86 12.79 -29.22
N PHE A 382 -0.96 12.07 -28.54
CA PHE A 382 0.48 12.36 -28.53
C PHE A 382 1.25 11.69 -29.67
N PHE A 383 0.65 10.81 -30.47
CA PHE A 383 1.38 10.07 -31.51
C PHE A 383 1.87 10.91 -32.69
N ASN A 384 1.41 12.16 -32.81
CA ASN A 384 1.94 13.11 -33.78
C ASN A 384 3.29 13.71 -33.34
N ASP A 385 3.66 13.56 -32.06
CA ASP A 385 4.93 14.01 -31.51
C ASP A 385 6.00 12.92 -31.71
N ASN A 386 6.74 13.03 -32.81
CA ASN A 386 7.77 12.07 -33.19
C ASN A 386 8.91 11.97 -32.16
N GLU A 387 9.23 13.05 -31.46
CA GLU A 387 10.30 13.03 -30.46
C GLU A 387 9.85 12.25 -29.22
N LEU A 388 8.65 12.54 -28.72
CA LEU A 388 8.04 11.79 -27.63
C LEU A 388 7.91 10.30 -27.97
N CYS A 389 7.44 9.97 -29.17
CA CYS A 389 7.33 8.58 -29.62
C CYS A 389 8.68 7.82 -29.56
N LYS A 390 9.80 8.48 -29.94
CA LYS A 390 11.14 7.89 -29.83
C LYS A 390 11.53 7.63 -28.37
N TYR A 391 11.26 8.56 -27.47
CA TYR A 391 11.53 8.38 -26.03
C TYR A 391 10.69 7.25 -25.44
N LEU A 392 9.39 7.22 -25.74
CA LEU A 392 8.48 6.17 -25.29
C LEU A 392 8.97 4.79 -25.74
N ASN A 393 9.33 4.64 -27.02
CA ASN A 393 9.85 3.39 -27.56
C ASN A 393 11.14 2.92 -26.88
N LYS A 394 12.04 3.86 -26.59
CA LYS A 394 13.35 3.56 -26.01
C LYS A 394 13.25 3.14 -24.55
N MET A 395 12.40 3.82 -23.78
CA MET A 395 12.44 3.77 -22.32
C MET A 395 11.36 2.87 -21.71
N ILE A 396 10.14 2.89 -22.24
CA ILE A 396 9.00 2.25 -21.59
C ILE A 396 8.97 0.75 -21.91
N LYS A 397 8.98 -0.08 -20.86
CA LYS A 397 8.91 -1.55 -20.90
C LYS A 397 7.59 -2.10 -20.38
N TYR A 398 6.94 -1.37 -19.48
CA TYR A 398 5.61 -1.67 -18.98
C TYR A 398 4.66 -0.52 -19.32
N ILE A 399 3.50 -0.85 -19.89
CA ILE A 399 2.44 0.13 -20.10
C ILE A 399 1.10 -0.41 -19.64
N LYS A 400 0.34 0.45 -18.98
CA LYS A 400 -1.07 0.22 -18.67
C LYS A 400 -1.93 1.33 -19.27
N LEU A 401 -2.95 0.93 -20.02
CA LEU A 401 -3.93 1.84 -20.59
C LEU A 401 -5.23 1.81 -19.78
N CYS A 402 -5.62 2.97 -19.26
CA CYS A 402 -6.86 3.14 -18.51
C CYS A 402 -8.04 3.53 -19.44
N ASP A 403 -9.26 3.18 -18.99
CA ASP A 403 -10.55 3.71 -19.47
C ASP A 403 -11.00 3.50 -20.92
N TYR A 404 -10.52 2.48 -21.65
CA TYR A 404 -11.25 2.00 -22.84
C TYR A 404 -10.89 0.56 -23.18
N SER A 405 -11.84 -0.18 -23.74
CA SER A 405 -11.55 -1.46 -24.35
C SER A 405 -10.67 -1.29 -25.59
N PHE A 406 -9.60 -2.06 -25.68
CA PHE A 406 -8.89 -2.30 -26.91
C PHE A 406 -9.85 -2.95 -27.93
N SER A 407 -9.81 -2.47 -29.17
CA SER A 407 -10.65 -2.97 -30.27
C SER A 407 -9.97 -2.66 -31.59
N GLN A 408 -9.68 -3.69 -32.38
CA GLN A 408 -9.10 -3.61 -33.73
C GLN A 408 -9.85 -2.68 -34.72
N LYS A 409 -11.08 -2.24 -34.40
CA LYS A 409 -11.86 -1.31 -35.24
C LYS A 409 -11.13 0.00 -35.59
N ASN A 410 -10.15 0.42 -34.79
CA ASN A 410 -9.26 1.56 -35.09
C ASN A 410 -7.85 1.09 -35.49
N ALA A 411 -7.74 0.40 -36.63
CA ALA A 411 -6.49 -0.22 -37.08
C ALA A 411 -5.30 0.74 -37.18
N LEU A 412 -5.52 2.00 -37.61
CA LEU A 412 -4.45 3.01 -37.75
C LEU A 412 -3.83 3.39 -36.40
N GLU A 413 -4.67 3.67 -35.40
CA GLU A 413 -4.22 4.04 -34.05
C GLU A 413 -3.47 2.89 -33.37
N ILE A 414 -3.97 1.66 -33.56
CA ILE A 414 -3.37 0.46 -32.98
C ILE A 414 -2.04 0.12 -33.62
N ASN A 415 -1.91 0.25 -34.95
CA ASN A 415 -0.64 0.06 -35.64
C ASN A 415 0.40 1.07 -35.16
N LYS A 416 0.00 2.33 -35.00
CA LYS A 416 0.91 3.37 -34.48
C LYS A 416 1.32 3.08 -33.04
N LEU A 417 0.39 2.63 -32.20
CA LEU A 417 0.71 2.17 -30.85
C LEU A 417 1.74 1.04 -30.87
N CYS A 418 1.56 0.03 -31.72
CA CYS A 418 2.50 -1.08 -31.81
C CYS A 418 3.89 -0.63 -32.32
N GLU A 419 3.94 0.35 -33.23
CA GLU A 419 5.18 0.96 -33.70
C GLU A 419 5.91 1.68 -32.55
N VAL A 420 5.19 2.56 -31.83
CA VAL A 420 5.74 3.33 -30.70
C VAL A 420 6.19 2.41 -29.57
N PHE A 421 5.47 1.32 -29.30
CA PHE A 421 5.78 0.40 -28.20
C PHE A 421 6.40 -0.92 -28.66
N SER A 422 7.11 -0.94 -29.79
CA SER A 422 7.72 -2.18 -30.34
C SER A 422 8.71 -2.88 -29.39
N ASN A 423 9.25 -2.16 -28.41
CA ASN A 423 10.17 -2.67 -27.39
C ASN A 423 9.51 -2.98 -26.03
N ILE A 424 8.17 -2.98 -25.96
CA ILE A 424 7.42 -3.23 -24.73
C ILE A 424 7.54 -4.71 -24.32
N GLU A 425 7.63 -4.93 -23.02
CA GLU A 425 7.76 -6.27 -22.42
C GLU A 425 6.47 -6.71 -21.72
N GLN A 426 5.70 -5.74 -21.21
CA GLN A 426 4.46 -5.99 -20.47
C GLN A 426 3.39 -4.96 -20.85
N PHE A 427 2.17 -5.46 -21.08
CA PHE A 427 1.03 -4.65 -21.52
C PHE A 427 -0.23 -5.00 -20.72
N ASP A 428 -0.80 -4.02 -20.00
CA ASP A 428 -2.07 -4.16 -19.25
C ASP A 428 -3.17 -3.32 -19.91
N CYS A 429 -4.21 -3.99 -20.42
CA CYS A 429 -5.34 -3.33 -21.08
C CYS A 429 -6.65 -4.10 -20.88
N VAL A 430 -7.77 -3.43 -21.17
CA VAL A 430 -9.08 -4.08 -21.28
C VAL A 430 -9.22 -4.62 -22.69
N ILE A 431 -9.49 -5.91 -22.85
CA ILE A 431 -9.67 -6.54 -24.17
C ILE A 431 -11.10 -7.07 -24.29
N ASN A 432 -11.77 -6.72 -25.40
CA ASN A 432 -13.14 -7.18 -25.64
C ASN A 432 -13.21 -8.51 -26.42
N GLN A 433 -12.24 -8.78 -27.30
CA GLN A 433 -12.22 -9.95 -28.17
C GLN A 433 -10.90 -10.71 -28.03
N LEU A 434 -10.92 -12.06 -28.08
CA LEU A 434 -9.69 -12.85 -27.96
C LEU A 434 -8.67 -12.52 -29.06
N ASP A 435 -9.17 -12.26 -30.27
CA ASP A 435 -8.38 -11.91 -31.45
C ASP A 435 -7.54 -10.63 -31.26
N ASP A 436 -7.98 -9.70 -30.41
CA ASP A 436 -7.23 -8.49 -30.05
C ASP A 436 -5.94 -8.84 -29.28
N GLY A 437 -6.01 -9.85 -28.40
CA GLY A 437 -4.86 -10.33 -27.64
C GLY A 437 -3.84 -11.04 -28.52
N GLU A 438 -4.31 -11.89 -29.44
CA GLU A 438 -3.47 -12.58 -30.41
C GLU A 438 -2.78 -11.59 -31.37
N PHE A 439 -3.52 -10.56 -31.81
CA PHE A 439 -2.94 -9.48 -32.61
C PHE A 439 -1.78 -8.79 -31.89
N LEU A 440 -1.95 -8.44 -30.61
CA LEU A 440 -0.91 -7.79 -29.81
C LEU A 440 0.33 -8.69 -29.65
N SER A 441 0.14 -9.98 -29.34
CA SER A 441 1.26 -10.91 -29.24
C SER A 441 2.03 -11.08 -30.55
N ASN A 442 1.32 -11.03 -31.69
CA ASN A 442 1.94 -11.16 -33.00
C ASN A 442 2.70 -9.89 -33.43
N LYS A 443 2.23 -8.71 -33.03
CA LYS A 443 2.84 -7.42 -33.42
C LYS A 443 3.94 -6.93 -32.48
N LEU A 444 3.91 -7.34 -31.22
CA LEU A 444 4.85 -6.89 -30.19
C LEU A 444 5.80 -8.04 -29.82
N SER A 445 6.89 -8.19 -30.59
CA SER A 445 7.78 -9.35 -30.48
C SER A 445 8.52 -9.51 -29.15
N LYS A 446 8.63 -8.46 -28.35
CA LYS A 446 9.27 -8.49 -27.01
C LYS A 446 8.27 -8.68 -25.87
N LEU A 447 6.98 -8.79 -26.17
CA LEU A 447 5.92 -8.90 -25.19
C LEU A 447 6.00 -10.26 -24.49
N SER A 448 6.33 -10.22 -23.20
CA SER A 448 6.44 -11.40 -22.33
C SER A 448 5.16 -11.65 -21.53
N SER A 449 4.34 -10.62 -21.33
CA SER A 449 3.11 -10.69 -20.53
C SER A 449 2.04 -9.74 -21.06
N ILE A 450 0.85 -10.27 -21.32
CA ILE A 450 -0.37 -9.50 -21.57
C ILE A 450 -1.31 -9.74 -20.41
N LYS A 451 -1.80 -8.64 -19.84
CA LYS A 451 -2.92 -8.68 -18.92
C LYS A 451 -4.14 -8.08 -19.59
N ALA A 452 -5.16 -8.91 -19.75
CA ALA A 452 -6.39 -8.57 -20.42
C ALA A 452 -7.57 -8.74 -19.45
N VAL A 453 -8.23 -7.64 -19.10
CA VAL A 453 -9.51 -7.74 -18.37
C VAL A 453 -10.63 -7.83 -19.41
N ARG A 454 -11.30 -8.98 -19.47
CA ARG A 454 -12.51 -9.13 -20.30
C ARG A 454 -13.70 -8.59 -19.50
N LEU A 455 -14.33 -7.54 -20.01
CA LEU A 455 -15.64 -7.12 -19.51
C LEU A 455 -16.61 -8.29 -19.74
N ARG A 456 -17.11 -8.91 -18.67
CA ARG A 456 -18.31 -9.76 -18.83
C ARG A 456 -19.39 -8.84 -19.37
N ASN A 457 -20.10 -9.30 -20.39
CA ASN A 457 -21.37 -8.71 -20.78
C ASN A 457 -22.29 -8.72 -19.54
N CYS A 458 -22.30 -7.64 -18.78
CA CYS A 458 -23.39 -7.34 -17.88
C CYS A 458 -24.57 -6.91 -18.75
N GLY A 459 -25.24 -7.89 -19.35
CA GLY A 459 -26.61 -7.70 -19.77
C GLY A 459 -27.40 -7.22 -18.55
N HIS A 460 -28.09 -6.09 -18.69
CA HIS A 460 -28.85 -5.36 -17.66
C HIS A 460 -28.08 -4.36 -16.78
N PHE A 461 -27.53 -3.29 -17.38
CA PHE A 461 -27.39 -2.02 -16.68
C PHE A 461 -27.84 -0.77 -17.47
N ASN A 462 -28.37 -0.93 -18.68
CA ASN A 462 -28.83 0.19 -19.52
C ASN A 462 -30.31 0.60 -19.34
N ASP A 463 -31.11 -0.08 -18.50
CA ASP A 463 -32.55 0.22 -18.36
C ASP A 463 -32.96 0.99 -17.10
N ARG A 464 -32.03 1.49 -16.27
CA ARG A 464 -32.38 2.24 -15.04
C ARG A 464 -31.96 3.70 -14.96
N PHE A 465 -31.40 4.28 -16.02
CA PHE A 465 -31.07 5.72 -16.04
C PHE A 465 -32.08 6.62 -16.75
N ASN A 466 -33.18 6.07 -17.28
CA ASN A 466 -34.30 6.85 -17.81
C ASN A 466 -35.56 6.67 -16.97
N LYS A 467 -35.59 7.27 -15.76
CA LYS A 467 -36.73 8.04 -15.22
C LYS A 467 -36.53 8.44 -13.75
N LYS A 468 -36.59 9.76 -13.55
CA LYS A 468 -36.93 10.53 -12.34
C LYS A 468 -35.84 10.77 -11.27
N SER A 469 -35.59 12.06 -11.14
CA SER A 469 -34.85 12.80 -10.12
C SER A 469 -35.45 12.68 -8.71
N ARG A 470 -34.57 12.63 -7.68
CA ARG A 470 -34.46 13.59 -6.56
C ARG A 470 -33.64 13.02 -5.39
N THR A 471 -32.61 13.78 -5.01
CA THR A 471 -32.03 13.94 -3.64
C THR A 471 -31.60 12.70 -2.84
N ARG A 472 -30.28 12.49 -2.72
CA ARG A 472 -29.46 12.73 -1.51
C ARG A 472 -28.05 12.20 -1.75
N SER A 473 -27.07 13.07 -1.46
CA SER A 473 -25.64 12.82 -1.51
C SER A 473 -25.24 11.61 -0.66
N LYS A 474 -24.62 10.61 -1.29
CA LYS A 474 -23.71 9.67 -0.64
C LYS A 474 -22.41 9.66 -1.41
N ILE A 475 -21.37 10.17 -0.75
CA ILE A 475 -19.97 10.12 -1.19
C ILE A 475 -19.51 8.66 -1.04
N PRO A 476 -19.01 7.98 -2.08
CA PRO A 476 -18.35 6.71 -1.91
C PRO A 476 -16.88 6.94 -1.57
N TYR A 477 -16.47 6.47 -0.39
CA TYR A 477 -15.08 6.32 0.02
C TYR A 477 -14.40 5.27 -0.88
N LEU A 478 -13.28 5.64 -1.48
CA LEU A 478 -12.40 4.74 -2.23
C LEU A 478 -11.32 4.22 -1.27
N ASP A 479 -11.48 2.97 -0.81
CA ASP A 479 -10.42 2.19 -0.18
C ASP A 479 -9.38 1.84 -1.24
N LEU A 480 -8.19 2.44 -1.14
CA LEU A 480 -7.03 2.12 -1.96
C LEU A 480 -5.79 1.99 -1.06
N PHE A 481 -5.60 0.80 -0.49
CA PHE A 481 -4.30 0.38 0.01
C PHE A 481 -3.64 -0.51 -1.04
N ARG A 482 -2.51 -0.05 -1.60
CA ARG A 482 -1.56 -0.89 -2.32
C ARG A 482 -0.31 -1.04 -1.46
N SER A 483 -0.06 -2.24 -0.97
CA SER A 483 1.21 -2.64 -0.37
C SER A 483 2.17 -3.18 -1.43
N LEU A 484 3.43 -2.75 -1.34
CA LEU A 484 4.62 -3.58 -1.60
C LEU A 484 5.28 -3.85 -0.25
#